data_AF-H0US38-F1
#
_entry.id   AF-H0US38-F1
#
_cell.length_a   1.000
_cell.length_b   1.000
_cell.length_c   1.000
_cell.angle_alpha   90.00
_cell.angle_beta   90.00
_cell.angle_gamma   90.00
#
_symmetry.space_group_name_H-M   'P 1'
#
loop_
_entity.id
_entity.type
_entity.pdbx_description
1 polymer ?
#
loop_
_entity_poly.entity_id
_entity_poly.type
_entity_poly.pdbx_seq_one_letter_code
_entity_poly.pdbx_strand_id
1 'polypeptide(L)'
;MSSRNGLHGPKRGLPGPARPTSGKVIQALFNILGPLDRLRFLDLFSGSGRVARRAWELGAEVTAVEMDGRYCREICTGEEAIRVVKSDVRRFVQRAAKDGDSYHVVFADPPYCMGWMEELMDLFVVNRSIIKTGGTLVLEHSVREPLPGNLSRDDRIYGETVLSFFWDWDGGDGV
;
A
#
# COMPACT_ATOMS: atom_id res chain seq x y z
N MET A 1 53.97 -10.08 20.31
CA MET A 1 53.06 -11.19 19.95
C MET A 1 51.64 -10.76 20.30
N SER A 2 50.99 -10.02 19.40
CA SER A 2 49.95 -10.50 18.47
C SER A 2 48.63 -10.92 19.13
N SER A 3 47.64 -10.03 18.94
CA SER A 3 46.22 -10.26 18.59
C SER A 3 45.35 -11.19 19.44
N ARG A 4 44.17 -10.66 19.82
CA ARG A 4 42.89 -11.17 19.30
C ARG A 4 41.80 -10.09 19.37
N ASN A 5 41.52 -9.56 18.18
CA ASN A 5 40.40 -8.69 17.83
C ASN A 5 39.13 -9.54 17.75
N GLY A 6 38.16 -9.30 18.62
CA GLY A 6 36.84 -9.95 18.58
C GLY A 6 35.88 -9.17 17.68
N LEU A 7 35.92 -9.47 16.38
CA LEU A 7 35.00 -8.94 15.37
C LEU A 7 33.54 -9.27 15.75
N HIS A 8 32.80 -8.27 16.20
CA HIS A 8 31.34 -8.29 16.15
C HIS A 8 30.93 -7.98 14.70
N GLY A 9 30.68 -9.03 13.92
CA GLY A 9 30.00 -8.88 12.64
C GLY A 9 28.59 -8.29 12.85
N PRO A 10 28.06 -7.50 11.90
CA PRO A 10 26.72 -6.95 12.02
C PRO A 10 25.71 -8.10 12.10
N LYS A 11 24.89 -8.10 13.15
CA LYS A 11 23.76 -9.05 13.29
C LYS A 11 22.86 -8.87 12.07
N ARG A 12 22.75 -9.90 11.23
CA ARG A 12 21.73 -9.99 10.16
C ARG A 12 20.37 -9.68 10.79
N GLY A 13 19.77 -8.57 10.37
CA GLY A 13 18.49 -8.10 10.90
C GLY A 13 17.41 -9.14 10.67
N LEU A 14 16.87 -9.67 11.75
CA LEU A 14 15.60 -10.39 11.75
C LEU A 14 14.52 -9.46 11.15
N PRO A 15 13.56 -9.96 10.36
CA PRO A 15 12.43 -9.15 9.92
C PRO A 15 11.72 -8.61 11.16
N GLY A 16 11.77 -7.28 11.34
CA GLY A 16 11.08 -6.61 12.42
C GLY A 16 9.56 -6.73 12.22
N PRO A 17 8.76 -6.55 13.29
CA PRO A 17 7.31 -6.45 13.15
C PRO A 17 6.97 -5.39 12.10
N ALA A 18 5.91 -5.64 11.31
CA ALA A 18 5.37 -4.66 10.35
C ALA A 18 5.32 -3.30 11.03
N ARG A 19 6.11 -2.34 10.53
CA ARG A 19 6.11 -1.00 11.10
C ARG A 19 4.83 -0.35 10.61
N PRO A 20 3.92 0.09 11.49
CA PRO A 20 2.73 0.80 11.04
C PRO A 20 3.17 2.06 10.29
N THR A 21 2.53 2.39 9.17
CA THR A 21 2.79 3.63 8.42
C THR A 21 2.84 4.80 9.38
N SER A 22 3.99 5.45 9.49
CA SER A 22 4.14 6.48 10.52
C SER A 22 3.15 7.63 10.26
N GLY A 23 2.67 8.32 11.30
CA GLY A 23 1.75 9.45 11.11
C GLY A 23 2.28 10.51 10.13
N LYS A 24 3.61 10.69 10.07
CA LYS A 24 4.26 11.57 9.09
C LYS A 24 4.11 11.08 7.64
N VAL A 25 4.24 9.77 7.42
CA VAL A 25 4.08 9.16 6.08
C VAL A 25 2.61 9.23 5.66
N ILE A 26 1.66 8.95 6.56
CA ILE A 26 0.23 9.14 6.28
C ILE A 26 -0.06 10.60 5.90
N GLN A 27 0.43 11.56 6.68
CA GLN A 27 0.23 12.98 6.36
C GLN A 27 0.83 13.34 4.99
N ALA A 28 2.02 12.84 4.68
CA ALA A 28 2.67 13.07 3.40
C ALA A 28 1.88 12.47 2.23
N LEU A 29 1.42 11.22 2.36
CA LEU A 29 0.58 10.53 1.39
C LEU A 29 -0.61 11.40 0.97
N PHE A 30 -1.41 11.85 1.95
CA PHE A 30 -2.61 12.63 1.66
C PHE A 30 -2.32 14.08 1.24
N ASN A 31 -1.19 14.67 1.65
CA ASN A 31 -0.76 15.97 1.12
C ASN A 31 -0.43 15.90 -0.37
N ILE A 32 0.13 14.78 -0.82
CA ILE A 32 0.51 14.57 -2.23
C ILE A 32 -0.72 14.19 -3.07
N LEU A 33 -1.57 13.28 -2.56
CA LEU A 33 -2.80 12.88 -3.25
C LEU A 33 -3.79 14.05 -3.40
N GLY A 34 -3.77 15.00 -2.47
CA GLY A 34 -4.68 16.14 -2.48
C GLY A 34 -6.11 15.77 -2.05
N PRO A 35 -7.12 16.57 -2.44
CA PRO A 35 -8.51 16.34 -2.06
C PRO A 35 -9.05 14.99 -2.56
N LEU A 36 -9.79 14.28 -1.71
CA LEU A 36 -10.38 12.97 -2.03
C LEU A 36 -11.91 12.95 -2.00
N ASP A 37 -12.57 14.11 -1.98
CA ASP A 37 -14.03 14.22 -1.89
C ASP A 37 -14.70 13.39 -3.00
N ARG A 38 -15.56 12.44 -2.59
CA ARG A 38 -16.31 11.52 -3.48
C ARG A 38 -15.44 10.62 -4.36
N LEU A 39 -14.13 10.55 -4.09
CA LEU A 39 -13.26 9.60 -4.76
C LEU A 39 -13.32 8.25 -4.06
N ARG A 40 -13.52 7.18 -4.83
CA ARG A 40 -13.31 5.80 -4.39
C ARG A 40 -11.84 5.55 -4.07
N PHE A 41 -11.55 5.19 -2.83
CA PHE A 41 -10.22 4.85 -2.32
C PHE A 41 -10.19 3.38 -1.88
N LEU A 42 -9.18 2.63 -2.31
CA LEU A 42 -8.94 1.25 -1.89
C LEU A 42 -7.68 1.18 -1.03
N ASP A 43 -7.85 0.79 0.24
CA ASP A 43 -6.78 0.53 1.20
C ASP A 43 -6.54 -0.99 1.28
N LEU A 44 -5.47 -1.47 0.66
CA LEU A 44 -5.04 -2.87 0.73
C LEU A 44 -4.06 -3.05 1.89
N PHE A 45 -4.15 -4.19 2.58
CA PHE A 45 -3.36 -4.47 3.80
C PHE A 45 -3.68 -3.49 4.94
N SER A 46 -4.95 -3.08 5.04
CA SER A 46 -5.37 -1.92 5.84
C SER A 46 -4.95 -1.95 7.32
N GLY A 47 -4.67 -3.12 7.89
CA GLY A 47 -4.27 -3.24 9.29
C GLY A 47 -5.31 -2.60 10.21
N SER A 48 -4.89 -1.76 11.15
CA SER A 48 -5.82 -1.04 12.04
C SER A 48 -6.64 0.08 11.37
N GLY A 49 -6.52 0.25 10.05
CA GLY A 49 -7.29 1.17 9.23
C GLY A 49 -6.86 2.63 9.33
N ARG A 50 -5.60 2.91 9.68
CA ARG A 50 -5.13 4.29 9.85
C ARG A 50 -5.16 5.07 8.53
N VAL A 51 -4.83 4.42 7.41
CA VAL A 51 -4.90 5.04 6.07
C VAL A 51 -6.36 5.11 5.61
N ALA A 52 -7.11 4.02 5.70
CA ALA A 52 -8.55 3.99 5.41
C ALA A 52 -9.34 5.10 6.14
N ARG A 53 -9.16 5.26 7.45
CA ARG A 53 -9.83 6.34 8.22
C ARG A 53 -9.45 7.71 7.72
N ARG A 54 -8.17 7.95 7.46
CA ARG A 54 -7.71 9.26 6.99
C ARG A 54 -8.27 9.61 5.61
N ALA A 55 -8.37 8.63 4.71
CA ALA A 55 -9.03 8.80 3.42
C ALA A 55 -10.51 9.16 3.60
N TRP A 56 -11.21 8.45 4.50
CA TRP A 56 -12.62 8.70 4.81
C TRP A 56 -12.85 10.10 5.40
N GLU A 57 -12.01 10.54 6.34
CA GLU A 57 -12.04 11.90 6.91
C GLU A 57 -11.86 13.00 5.85
N LEU A 58 -11.23 12.68 4.71
CA LEU A 58 -11.03 13.58 3.57
C LEU A 58 -12.16 13.49 2.53
N GLY A 59 -13.24 12.76 2.83
CA GLY A 59 -14.43 12.66 1.99
C GLY A 59 -14.42 11.51 0.98
N ALA A 60 -13.46 10.59 1.07
CA ALA A 60 -13.39 9.45 0.16
C ALA A 60 -14.44 8.37 0.46
N GLU A 61 -14.87 7.67 -0.59
CA GLU A 61 -15.60 6.40 -0.47
C GLU A 61 -14.59 5.25 -0.30
N VAL A 62 -14.41 4.78 0.93
CA VAL A 62 -13.31 3.89 1.27
C VAL A 62 -13.74 2.42 1.25
N THR A 63 -12.96 1.58 0.56
CA THR A 63 -12.93 0.13 0.76
C THR A 63 -11.61 -0.25 1.42
N ALA A 64 -11.65 -0.96 2.53
CA ALA A 64 -10.49 -1.45 3.26
C ALA A 64 -10.43 -2.97 3.21
N VAL A 65 -9.31 -3.53 2.78
CA VAL A 65 -9.09 -4.98 2.66
C VAL A 65 -8.05 -5.43 3.67
N GLU A 66 -8.44 -6.36 4.53
CA GLU A 66 -7.59 -6.89 5.59
C GLU A 66 -7.86 -8.39 5.78
N MET A 67 -6.83 -9.19 6.06
CA MET A 67 -6.96 -10.63 6.22
C MET A 67 -7.22 -11.01 7.69
N ASP A 68 -6.64 -10.30 8.65
CA ASP A 68 -6.83 -10.53 10.07
C ASP A 68 -8.16 -9.93 10.56
N GLY A 69 -9.06 -10.82 11.02
CA GLY A 69 -10.37 -10.41 11.51
C GLY A 69 -10.33 -9.56 12.78
N ARG A 70 -9.22 -9.51 13.52
CA ARG A 70 -9.04 -8.62 14.67
C ARG A 70 -8.98 -7.17 14.22
N TYR A 71 -8.13 -6.89 13.24
CA TYR A 71 -7.97 -5.58 12.63
C TYR A 71 -9.24 -5.13 11.91
N CYS A 72 -9.93 -6.03 11.20
CA CYS A 72 -11.22 -5.71 10.60
C CYS A 72 -12.23 -5.10 11.60
N ARG A 73 -12.27 -5.62 12.84
CA ARG A 73 -13.15 -5.08 13.89
C ARG A 73 -12.71 -3.71 14.39
N GLU A 74 -11.41 -3.43 14.40
CA GLU A 74 -10.88 -2.11 14.75
C GLU A 74 -11.25 -1.05 13.72
N ILE A 75 -11.35 -1.42 12.43
CA ILE A 75 -11.80 -0.51 11.36
C ILE A 75 -13.31 -0.26 11.47
N CYS A 76 -14.09 -1.29 11.80
CA CYS A 76 -15.56 -1.21 11.91
C CYS A 76 -16.07 -0.55 13.21
N THR A 77 -15.32 0.39 13.82
CA THR A 77 -15.66 0.93 15.15
C THR A 77 -16.91 1.80 15.22
N GLY A 78 -17.56 2.09 14.09
CA GLY A 78 -19.02 2.19 14.05
C GLY A 78 -19.61 3.54 13.66
N GLU A 79 -18.80 4.55 13.35
CA GLU A 79 -19.30 5.83 12.80
C GLU A 79 -18.82 6.08 11.37
N GLU A 80 -17.76 5.39 10.94
CA GLU A 80 -17.19 5.56 9.62
C GLU A 80 -17.94 4.71 8.57
N ALA A 81 -18.32 5.31 7.43
CA ALA A 81 -18.90 4.62 6.29
C ALA A 81 -17.83 3.89 5.44
N ILE A 82 -16.93 3.14 6.09
CA ILE A 82 -15.85 2.39 5.45
C ILE A 82 -16.31 0.97 5.14
N ARG A 83 -16.22 0.55 3.87
CA ARG A 83 -16.50 -0.84 3.46
C ARG A 83 -15.30 -1.72 3.82
N VAL A 84 -15.41 -2.47 4.91
CA VAL A 84 -14.35 -3.41 5.33
C VAL A 84 -14.59 -4.79 4.72
N VAL A 85 -13.58 -5.33 4.05
CA VAL A 85 -13.63 -6.64 3.39
C VAL A 85 -12.54 -7.55 3.96
N LYS A 86 -12.98 -8.58 4.69
CA LYS A 86 -12.06 -9.61 5.18
C LYS A 86 -11.67 -10.56 4.05
N SER A 87 -10.52 -10.36 3.41
CA SER A 87 -10.06 -11.14 2.27
C SER A 87 -8.53 -11.16 2.15
N ASP A 88 -8.00 -12.18 1.48
CA ASP A 88 -6.67 -12.10 0.88
C ASP A 88 -6.69 -11.06 -0.26
N VAL A 89 -5.63 -10.26 -0.36
CA VAL A 89 -5.53 -9.14 -1.30
C VAL A 89 -5.57 -9.63 -2.75
N ARG A 90 -4.89 -10.74 -3.08
CA ARG A 90 -4.87 -11.28 -4.45
C ARG A 90 -6.28 -11.65 -4.90
N ARG A 91 -6.99 -12.38 -4.03
CA ARG A 91 -8.38 -12.80 -4.29
C ARG A 91 -9.32 -11.61 -4.42
N PHE A 92 -9.14 -10.60 -3.56
CA PHE A 92 -9.96 -9.40 -3.62
C PHE A 92 -9.74 -8.66 -4.93
N VAL A 93 -8.49 -8.38 -5.30
CA VAL A 93 -8.15 -7.61 -6.51
C VAL A 93 -8.67 -8.29 -7.76
N GLN A 94 -8.41 -9.60 -7.91
CA GLN A 94 -8.89 -10.39 -9.05
C GLN A 94 -10.43 -10.36 -9.17
N ARG A 95 -11.12 -10.54 -8.04
CA ARG A 95 -12.58 -10.55 -8.04
C ARG A 95 -13.15 -9.16 -8.32
N ALA A 96 -12.65 -8.12 -7.66
CA ALA A 96 -13.10 -6.74 -7.84
C ALA A 96 -12.95 -6.30 -9.29
N ALA A 97 -11.77 -6.54 -9.88
CA ALA A 97 -11.52 -6.22 -11.29
C ALA A 97 -12.48 -6.97 -12.23
N LYS A 98 -12.73 -8.26 -11.96
CA LYS A 98 -13.67 -9.10 -12.73
C LYS A 98 -15.13 -8.63 -12.59
N ASP A 99 -15.52 -8.20 -11.40
CA ASP A 99 -16.86 -7.71 -11.08
C ASP A 99 -17.08 -6.25 -11.57
N GLY A 100 -16.04 -5.62 -12.15
CA GLY A 100 -16.10 -4.26 -12.71
C GLY A 100 -15.90 -3.15 -11.66
N ASP A 101 -15.48 -3.50 -10.44
CA ASP A 101 -15.11 -2.54 -9.41
C ASP A 101 -13.81 -1.82 -9.79
N SER A 102 -13.80 -0.49 -9.67
CA SER A 102 -12.64 0.35 -9.97
C SER A 102 -12.53 1.55 -9.03
N TYR A 103 -11.29 1.93 -8.70
CA TYR A 103 -10.96 2.94 -7.70
C TYR A 103 -10.12 4.07 -8.29
N HIS A 104 -10.28 5.30 -7.78
CA HIS A 104 -9.46 6.43 -8.22
C HIS A 104 -8.07 6.39 -7.58
N VAL A 105 -7.98 5.86 -6.36
CA VAL A 105 -6.70 5.63 -5.66
C VAL A 105 -6.70 4.22 -5.11
N VAL A 106 -5.65 3.47 -5.41
CA VAL A 106 -5.34 2.18 -4.79
C VAL A 106 -4.04 2.32 -4.01
N PHE A 107 -4.10 2.07 -2.71
CA PHE A 107 -2.95 2.10 -1.80
C PHE A 107 -2.66 0.69 -1.28
N ALA A 108 -1.38 0.34 -1.14
CA ALA A 108 -0.94 -0.91 -0.51
C ALA A 108 0.33 -0.71 0.33
N ASP A 109 0.33 -1.19 1.58
CA ASP A 109 1.51 -1.29 2.47
C ASP A 109 1.81 -2.74 2.88
N PRO A 110 2.12 -3.64 1.92
CA PRO A 110 2.30 -5.04 2.25
C PRO A 110 3.41 -5.25 3.30
N PRO A 111 3.34 -6.34 4.09
CA PRO A 111 4.38 -6.67 5.05
C PRO A 111 5.74 -6.84 4.36
N TYR A 112 6.76 -6.18 4.92
CA TYR A 112 8.12 -6.17 4.37
C TYR A 112 8.77 -7.56 4.33
N CYS A 113 9.75 -7.70 3.43
CA CYS A 113 10.60 -8.88 3.24
C CYS A 113 9.85 -10.15 2.82
N MET A 114 8.69 -10.02 2.15
CA MET A 114 7.87 -11.15 1.69
C MET A 114 7.73 -11.24 0.16
N GLY A 115 8.45 -10.41 -0.60
CA GLY A 115 8.42 -10.46 -2.07
C GLY A 115 7.19 -9.82 -2.71
N TRP A 116 6.39 -9.07 -1.92
CA TRP A 116 5.14 -8.47 -2.39
C TRP A 116 5.30 -7.43 -3.49
N MET A 117 6.45 -6.76 -3.59
CA MET A 117 6.63 -5.68 -4.57
C MET A 117 6.46 -6.20 -6.00
N GLU A 118 7.15 -7.28 -6.36
CA GLU A 118 7.03 -7.90 -7.68
C GLU A 118 5.63 -8.46 -7.92
N GLU A 119 5.08 -9.14 -6.92
CA GLU A 119 3.77 -9.75 -7.02
C GLU A 119 2.63 -8.73 -7.15
N LEU A 120 2.70 -7.60 -6.44
CA LEU A 120 1.71 -6.54 -6.57
C LEU A 120 1.79 -5.89 -7.95
N MET A 121 2.98 -5.66 -8.49
CA MET A 121 3.14 -5.14 -9.85
C MET A 121 2.47 -6.07 -10.86
N ASP A 122 2.76 -7.37 -10.83
CA ASP A 122 2.14 -8.37 -11.71
C ASP A 122 0.61 -8.41 -11.52
N LEU A 123 0.15 -8.36 -10.28
CA LEU A 123 -1.27 -8.37 -9.94
C LEU A 123 -2.00 -7.17 -10.55
N PHE A 124 -1.43 -5.97 -10.48
CA PHE A 124 -2.05 -4.76 -11.04
C PHE A 124 -1.91 -4.64 -12.55
N VAL A 125 -0.86 -5.18 -13.16
CA VAL A 125 -0.75 -5.29 -14.63
C VAL A 125 -1.86 -6.19 -15.16
N VAL A 126 -2.05 -7.37 -14.57
CA VAL A 126 -3.08 -8.33 -14.98
C VAL A 126 -4.50 -7.79 -14.70
N ASN A 127 -4.69 -7.07 -13.60
CA ASN A 127 -5.99 -6.58 -13.15
C ASN A 127 -6.12 -5.06 -13.26
N ARG A 128 -5.54 -4.46 -14.31
CA ARG A 128 -5.43 -2.99 -14.47
C ARG A 128 -6.75 -2.23 -14.29
N SER A 129 -7.88 -2.85 -14.63
CA SER A 129 -9.22 -2.25 -14.52
C SER A 129 -9.66 -1.96 -13.08
N ILE A 130 -8.97 -2.51 -12.07
CA ILE A 130 -9.24 -2.14 -10.67
C ILE A 130 -8.88 -0.69 -10.38
N ILE A 131 -8.00 -0.10 -11.18
CA ILE A 131 -7.64 1.31 -11.12
C ILE A 131 -8.37 2.01 -12.26
N LYS A 132 -9.10 3.07 -11.95
CA LYS A 132 -9.79 3.87 -12.97
C LYS A 132 -8.77 4.48 -13.93
N THR A 133 -9.19 4.75 -15.16
CA THR A 133 -8.41 5.59 -16.08
C THR A 133 -8.11 6.94 -15.44
N GLY A 134 -6.84 7.35 -15.42
CA GLY A 134 -6.38 8.54 -14.69
C GLY A 134 -6.28 8.35 -13.18
N GLY A 135 -6.47 7.12 -12.68
CA GLY A 135 -6.32 6.77 -11.29
C GLY A 135 -4.86 6.56 -10.89
N THR A 136 -4.62 6.46 -9.59
CA THR A 136 -3.28 6.37 -9.01
C THR A 136 -3.09 5.07 -8.25
N LEU A 137 -2.00 4.36 -8.53
CA LEU A 137 -1.48 3.30 -7.65
C LEU A 137 -0.43 3.91 -6.73
N VAL A 138 -0.52 3.61 -5.44
CA VAL A 138 0.49 4.02 -4.45
C VAL A 138 0.96 2.80 -3.68
N LEU A 139 2.27 2.59 -3.68
CA LEU A 139 2.90 1.50 -2.92
C LEU A 139 3.78 2.08 -1.81
N GLU A 140 3.54 1.66 -0.57
CA GLU A 140 4.46 1.86 0.53
C GLU A 140 5.40 0.66 0.63
N HIS A 141 6.71 0.92 0.62
CA HIS A 141 7.71 -0.14 0.72
C HIS A 141 9.00 0.35 1.38
N SER A 142 9.90 -0.59 1.69
CA SER A 142 11.22 -0.24 2.18
C SER A 142 12.15 0.18 1.04
N VAL A 143 13.06 1.12 1.30
CA VAL A 143 14.22 1.41 0.42
C VAL A 143 15.07 0.17 0.10
N ARG A 144 14.93 -0.90 0.87
CA ARG A 144 15.62 -2.19 0.69
C ARG A 144 14.89 -3.17 -0.21
N GLU A 145 13.66 -2.85 -0.59
CA GLU A 145 12.80 -3.64 -1.48
C GLU A 145 12.47 -2.79 -2.71
N PRO A 146 13.41 -2.64 -3.66
CA PRO A 146 13.17 -1.85 -4.85
C PRO A 146 12.06 -2.47 -5.70
N LEU A 147 11.19 -1.62 -6.25
CA LEU A 147 10.17 -2.03 -7.19
C LEU A 147 10.80 -2.48 -8.51
N PRO A 148 10.32 -3.60 -9.10
CA PRO A 148 10.83 -4.06 -10.39
C PRO A 148 10.37 -3.18 -11.54
N GLY A 149 11.11 -3.25 -12.65
CA GLY A 149 10.76 -2.57 -13.90
C GLY A 149 11.10 -1.08 -13.94
N ASN A 150 10.78 -0.46 -15.08
CA ASN A 150 11.09 0.92 -15.43
C ASN A 150 9.83 1.78 -15.62
N LEU A 151 8.73 1.40 -14.97
CA LEU A 151 7.51 2.20 -14.99
C LEU A 151 7.77 3.60 -14.42
N SER A 152 7.18 4.61 -15.07
CA SER A 152 7.24 6.00 -14.60
C SER A 152 6.57 6.09 -13.23
N ARG A 153 7.30 6.61 -12.24
CA ARG A 153 6.83 6.78 -10.87
C ARG A 153 7.48 7.98 -10.19
N ASP A 154 6.77 8.53 -9.22
CA ASP A 154 7.26 9.58 -8.32
C ASP A 154 7.53 8.97 -6.94
N ASP A 155 8.81 8.82 -6.58
CA ASP A 155 9.24 8.17 -5.34
C ASP A 155 9.52 9.21 -4.25
N ARG A 156 8.87 9.07 -3.09
CA ARG A 156 9.02 9.96 -1.93
C ARG A 156 9.59 9.19 -0.74
N ILE A 157 10.82 9.53 -0.36
CA ILE A 157 11.58 8.80 0.67
C ILE A 157 11.42 9.47 2.04
N TYR A 158 11.03 8.69 3.03
CA TYR A 158 10.85 9.08 4.44
C TYR A 158 11.61 8.13 5.36
N GLY A 159 12.93 8.36 5.49
CA GLY A 159 13.80 7.46 6.25
C GLY A 159 14.01 6.14 5.52
N GLU A 160 13.50 5.03 6.07
CA GLU A 160 13.57 3.70 5.43
C GLU A 160 12.32 3.35 4.60
N THR A 161 11.28 4.20 4.65
CA THR A 161 10.03 4.03 3.91
C THR A 161 10.07 4.84 2.62
N VAL A 162 9.51 4.29 1.54
CA VAL A 162 9.28 4.94 0.25
C VAL A 162 7.79 4.87 -0.04
N LEU A 163 7.20 6.00 -0.43
CA LEU A 163 5.91 6.04 -1.13
C LEU A 163 6.19 6.20 -2.62
N SER A 164 5.82 5.20 -3.41
CA SER A 164 5.99 5.19 -4.85
C SER A 164 4.63 5.42 -5.50
N PHE A 165 4.49 6.56 -6.19
CA PHE A 165 3.25 6.96 -6.85
C PHE A 165 3.34 6.66 -8.35
N PHE A 166 2.39 5.88 -8.85
CA PHE A 166 2.18 5.66 -10.28
C PHE A 166 0.93 6.44 -10.69
N TRP A 167 1.16 7.64 -11.21
CA TRP A 167 0.13 8.54 -11.71
C TRP A 167 -0.40 8.05 -13.05
N ASP A 168 -1.66 8.39 -13.34
CA ASP A 168 -2.34 8.05 -14.60
C ASP A 168 -2.16 6.58 -15.00
N TRP A 169 -2.38 5.68 -14.03
CA TRP A 169 -2.10 4.25 -14.19
C TRP A 169 -2.80 3.69 -15.44
N ASP A 170 -2.00 3.27 -16.41
CA ASP A 170 -2.42 2.70 -17.68
C ASP A 170 -2.18 1.18 -17.76
N GLY A 171 -1.65 0.57 -16.69
CA GLY A 171 -1.26 -0.84 -16.67
C GLY A 171 0.21 -1.07 -17.01
N GLY A 172 1.01 -0.01 -17.18
CA GLY A 172 2.43 -0.11 -17.48
C GLY A 172 2.75 -0.31 -18.96
N ASP A 173 1.82 0.02 -19.85
CA ASP A 173 1.97 -0.10 -21.32
C ASP A 173 2.91 0.99 -21.92
N GLY A 174 3.57 1.78 -21.07
CA GLY A 174 4.51 2.84 -21.44
C GLY A 174 5.96 2.40 -21.67
N VAL A 175 6.22 1.13 -22.00
CA VAL A 175 7.55 0.63 -22.40
C VAL A 175 7.47 -0.27 -23.63
#